data_AF-A0AB39RZN5-F1
#
_entry.id   AF-A0AB39RZN5-F1
#
_cell.length_a   1.000
_cell.length_b   1.000
_cell.length_c   1.000
_cell.angle_alpha   90.00
_cell.angle_beta   90.00
_cell.angle_gamma   90.00
#
_symmetry.space_group_name_H-M   'P 1'
#
loop_
_entity.id
_entity.type
_entity.pdbx_description
1 polymer ?
#
loop_
_entity_poly.entity_id
_entity_poly.type
_entity_poly.pdbx_seq_one_letter_code
_entity_poly.pdbx_strand_id
1 'polypeptide(L)'
;MRSAARAATSVLLASVFVAGCSPASLGGTSTSPSGTPAAGPSGTGAAGGAPGRAIAVGAGPQETYTVQQQPDAGSCHYQYEKGEPLEDPKCTPGAISPAVTQANLKSTICRKGGYTSGIRPSTSVTGKEKELNAASYGYKGELGDAEYDHLLSGVATL
;
A
#
# COMPACT_ATOMS: atom_id res chain seq x y z
N MET A 1 31.41 -46.16 37.74
CA MET A 1 31.67 -45.28 38.90
C MET A 1 32.90 -44.41 38.63
N ARG A 2 32.70 -43.18 38.12
CA ARG A 2 33.62 -42.02 38.20
C ARG A 2 32.78 -40.76 38.02
N SER A 3 33.01 -39.76 38.87
CA SER A 3 32.18 -38.57 39.10
C SER A 3 32.72 -37.31 38.39
N ALA A 4 31.87 -36.26 38.41
CA ALA A 4 32.15 -34.82 38.22
C ALA A 4 32.19 -34.32 36.76
N ALA A 5 31.72 -33.12 36.38
CA ALA A 5 31.28 -31.95 37.12
C ALA A 5 30.25 -31.13 36.30
N ARG A 6 29.49 -30.27 36.98
CA ARG A 6 28.58 -29.27 36.41
C ARG A 6 29.36 -28.18 35.67
N ALA A 7 28.86 -27.71 34.53
CA ALA A 7 29.16 -26.39 34.00
C ALA A 7 27.85 -25.74 33.56
N ALA A 8 27.35 -24.84 34.41
CA ALA A 8 26.29 -23.91 34.07
C ALA A 8 26.88 -22.81 33.17
N THR A 9 26.30 -22.59 32.00
CA THR A 9 26.60 -21.44 31.15
C THR A 9 25.37 -20.55 31.10
N SER A 10 25.40 -19.52 31.93
CA SER A 10 24.55 -18.33 31.82
C SER A 10 25.26 -17.34 30.91
N VAL A 11 24.70 -17.05 29.74
CA VAL A 11 25.05 -15.87 28.92
C VAL A 11 23.72 -15.37 28.33
N LEU A 12 23.05 -14.48 29.06
CA LEU A 12 23.04 -13.02 28.85
C LEU A 12 22.34 -12.57 27.56
N LEU A 13 21.22 -11.88 27.81
CA LEU A 13 20.29 -11.17 26.94
C LEU A 13 20.94 -10.43 25.76
N ALA A 14 20.32 -10.55 24.58
CA ALA A 14 20.32 -9.50 23.57
C ALA A 14 18.85 -9.13 23.27
N SER A 15 18.36 -8.08 23.95
CA SER A 15 17.06 -7.49 23.69
C SER A 15 17.08 -6.81 22.32
N VAL A 16 16.31 -7.36 21.37
CA VAL A 16 16.06 -6.70 20.07
C VAL A 16 15.24 -5.44 20.35
N PHE A 17 15.83 -4.27 20.14
CA PHE A 17 15.10 -3.01 20.18
C PHE A 17 14.14 -2.94 18.99
N VAL A 18 12.85 -3.15 19.27
CA VAL A 18 11.77 -2.74 18.37
C VAL A 18 11.81 -1.21 18.28
N ALA A 19 12.21 -0.68 17.14
CA ALA A 19 12.10 0.74 16.82
C ALA A 19 10.61 1.09 16.69
N GLY A 20 9.98 1.43 17.81
CA GLY A 20 8.62 1.95 17.87
C GLY A 20 8.56 3.37 17.31
N CYS A 21 7.56 3.64 16.47
CA CYS A 21 7.18 5.00 16.09
C CYS A 21 6.66 5.76 17.33
N SER A 22 7.55 6.41 18.06
CA SER A 22 7.20 7.33 19.15
C SER A 22 7.66 8.75 18.80
N PRO A 23 6.81 9.77 18.94
CA PRO A 23 7.16 11.15 18.64
C PRO A 23 8.08 11.73 19.73
N ALA A 24 9.14 12.41 19.32
CA ALA A 24 9.89 13.30 20.20
C ALA A 24 9.01 14.48 20.59
N SER A 25 8.63 14.55 21.87
CA SER A 25 8.02 15.74 22.48
C SER A 25 9.09 16.80 22.68
N LEU A 26 9.24 17.71 21.72
CA LEU A 26 9.93 18.99 21.95
C LEU A 26 8.89 20.02 22.35
N GLY A 27 8.88 20.35 23.64
CA GLY A 27 8.13 21.46 24.18
C GLY A 27 8.61 22.77 23.57
N GLY A 28 7.67 23.51 22.99
CA GLY A 28 7.84 24.89 22.57
C GLY A 28 6.61 25.67 23.01
N THR A 29 6.72 26.37 24.14
CA THR A 29 5.75 27.38 24.56
C THR A 29 5.70 28.48 23.51
N SER A 30 4.54 28.71 22.90
CA SER A 30 4.22 29.99 22.27
C SER A 30 2.72 30.18 22.25
N THR A 31 2.33 31.28 22.89
CA THR A 31 1.01 31.78 23.23
C THR A 31 0.13 31.99 22.00
N SER A 32 -1.14 31.58 22.07
CA SER A 32 -2.20 31.95 21.11
C SER A 32 -2.43 33.48 21.07
N PRO A 33 -3.05 34.01 20.01
CA PRO A 33 -4.51 34.17 20.14
C PRO A 33 -5.33 33.81 18.87
N SER A 34 -6.52 33.31 19.19
CA SER A 34 -7.82 33.33 18.49
C SER A 34 -7.93 33.91 17.08
N GLY A 35 -8.48 33.10 16.17
CA GLY A 35 -9.14 33.51 14.92
C GLY A 35 -9.90 32.34 14.29
N THR A 36 -11.23 32.41 14.23
CA THR A 36 -12.19 31.43 13.66
C THR A 36 -12.14 31.43 12.11
N PRO A 37 -12.67 30.41 11.41
CA PRO A 37 -12.20 29.98 10.09
C PRO A 37 -12.95 30.61 8.91
N ALA A 38 -12.30 30.65 7.74
CA ALA A 38 -12.95 30.86 6.44
C ALA A 38 -12.30 30.00 5.35
N ALA A 39 -13.16 29.51 4.46
CA ALA A 39 -12.94 28.48 3.45
C ALA A 39 -12.02 28.88 2.28
N GLY A 40 -11.47 27.86 1.60
CA GLY A 40 -10.94 27.95 0.24
C GLY A 40 -9.87 26.89 -0.06
N PRO A 41 -10.08 25.95 -1.01
CA PRO A 41 -9.05 25.00 -1.41
C PRO A 41 -8.07 25.71 -2.35
N SER A 42 -6.95 26.19 -1.82
CA SER A 42 -5.83 26.61 -2.66
C SER A 42 -4.98 25.38 -2.97
N GLY A 43 -5.12 24.91 -4.20
CA GLY A 43 -4.20 23.94 -4.79
C GLY A 43 -2.79 24.51 -4.95
N THR A 44 -1.89 23.61 -5.35
CA THR A 44 -0.47 23.77 -5.66
C THR A 44 0.51 23.63 -4.50
N GLY A 45 1.17 22.47 -4.52
CA GLY A 45 2.41 22.16 -3.83
C GLY A 45 3.06 20.97 -4.53
N ALA A 46 3.46 21.17 -5.79
CA ALA A 46 4.30 20.22 -6.50
C ALA A 46 5.68 20.16 -5.81
N ALA A 47 6.06 18.99 -5.34
CA ALA A 47 7.44 18.67 -4.98
C ALA A 47 7.88 17.51 -5.86
N GLY A 48 8.99 17.73 -6.58
CA GLY A 48 9.35 17.05 -7.82
C GLY A 48 9.79 15.60 -7.68
N GLY A 49 9.42 14.81 -8.69
CA GLY A 49 10.05 13.55 -9.05
C GLY A 49 10.55 13.62 -10.49
N ALA A 50 11.55 12.80 -10.83
CA ALA A 50 12.12 12.59 -12.17
C ALA A 50 11.03 12.49 -13.27
N PRO A 51 11.34 12.64 -14.58
CA PRO A 51 10.32 12.61 -15.65
C PRO A 51 9.76 11.18 -15.83
N GLY A 52 8.98 10.74 -14.86
CA GLY A 52 8.17 9.54 -14.84
C GLY A 52 6.72 9.94 -15.07
N ARG A 53 6.00 9.12 -15.84
CA ARG A 53 4.56 9.29 -16.05
C ARG A 53 3.89 9.54 -14.71
N ALA A 54 3.05 10.59 -14.63
CA ALA A 54 2.22 10.81 -13.46
C ALA A 54 1.40 9.53 -13.20
N ILE A 55 1.50 8.97 -11.99
CA ILE A 55 0.71 7.81 -11.59
C ILE A 55 -0.76 8.24 -11.60
N ALA A 56 -1.63 7.41 -12.18
CA ALA A 56 -3.05 7.71 -12.21
C ALA A 56 -3.60 7.86 -10.79
N VAL A 57 -4.59 8.74 -10.61
CA VAL A 57 -5.35 8.84 -9.36
C VAL A 57 -6.63 8.04 -9.54
N GLY A 58 -6.86 7.06 -8.68
CA GLY A 58 -8.06 6.22 -8.72
C GLY A 58 -9.28 6.94 -8.14
N ALA A 59 -10.45 6.29 -8.23
CA ALA A 59 -11.68 6.82 -7.66
C ALA A 59 -11.64 6.95 -6.11
N GLY A 60 -10.75 6.21 -5.46
CA GLY A 60 -10.67 6.12 -4.01
C GLY A 60 -11.78 5.24 -3.41
N PRO A 61 -11.93 5.24 -2.08
CA PRO A 61 -13.00 4.51 -1.41
C PRO A 61 -14.39 5.01 -1.84
N GLN A 62 -15.31 4.08 -2.04
CA GLN A 62 -16.68 4.36 -2.46
C GLN A 62 -17.67 3.78 -1.42
N GLU A 63 -18.81 4.45 -1.24
CA GLU A 63 -19.93 3.93 -0.44
C GLU A 63 -20.59 2.71 -1.11
N THR A 64 -20.51 2.63 -2.44
CA THR A 64 -21.00 1.50 -3.23
C THR A 64 -20.02 1.21 -4.33
N TYR A 65 -19.52 -0.02 -4.37
CA TYR A 65 -18.61 -0.49 -5.40
C TYR A 65 -19.36 -1.21 -6.51
N THR A 66 -18.91 -0.98 -7.73
CA THR A 66 -19.32 -1.74 -8.91
C THR A 66 -18.08 -2.36 -9.54
N VAL A 67 -18.27 -3.48 -10.25
CA VAL A 67 -17.20 -4.16 -10.98
C VAL A 67 -16.58 -3.18 -11.96
N GLN A 68 -15.30 -2.89 -11.78
CA GLN A 68 -14.53 -2.07 -12.71
C GLN A 68 -14.35 -2.81 -14.03
N GLN A 69 -14.55 -2.09 -15.13
CA GLN A 69 -14.30 -2.61 -16.46
C GLN A 69 -12.84 -3.06 -16.58
N GLN A 70 -12.64 -4.32 -16.93
CA GLN A 70 -11.31 -4.86 -17.24
C GLN A 70 -11.05 -4.77 -18.75
N PRO A 71 -9.78 -4.80 -19.19
CA PRO A 71 -9.45 -4.87 -20.61
C PRO A 71 -10.06 -6.11 -21.28
N ASP A 72 -10.20 -6.07 -22.61
CA ASP A 72 -10.78 -7.17 -23.37
C ASP A 72 -9.98 -8.47 -23.22
N ALA A 73 -10.65 -9.61 -23.34
CA ALA A 73 -9.99 -10.91 -23.22
C ALA A 73 -8.85 -11.07 -24.25
N GLY A 74 -7.68 -11.48 -23.77
CA GLY A 74 -6.47 -11.66 -24.59
C GLY A 74 -5.83 -10.35 -25.10
N SER A 75 -6.26 -9.18 -24.63
CA SER A 75 -5.68 -7.90 -25.04
C SER A 75 -4.41 -7.51 -24.30
N CYS A 76 -4.10 -8.17 -23.18
CA CYS A 76 -2.97 -7.84 -22.31
C CYS A 76 -1.83 -8.85 -22.43
N HIS A 77 -0.61 -8.37 -22.24
CA HIS A 77 0.60 -9.19 -22.40
C HIS A 77 1.53 -9.04 -21.21
N TYR A 78 1.90 -10.16 -20.58
CA TYR A 78 2.94 -10.14 -19.56
C TYR A 78 4.25 -9.62 -20.15
N GLN A 79 4.91 -8.78 -19.37
CA GLN A 79 6.32 -8.49 -19.52
C GLN A 79 7.11 -9.48 -18.67
N TYR A 80 8.43 -9.52 -18.84
CA TYR A 80 9.29 -10.38 -18.03
C TYR A 80 10.51 -9.61 -17.57
N GLU A 81 10.79 -9.67 -16.27
CA GLU A 81 12.02 -9.14 -15.69
C GLU A 81 12.69 -10.24 -14.86
N LYS A 82 13.95 -10.55 -15.18
CA LYS A 82 14.74 -11.59 -14.50
C LYS A 82 14.07 -12.97 -14.45
N GLY A 83 13.21 -13.26 -15.44
CA GLY A 83 12.47 -14.53 -15.53
C GLY A 83 11.12 -14.51 -14.79
N GLU A 84 10.81 -13.45 -14.05
CA GLU A 84 9.52 -13.27 -13.37
C GLU A 84 8.54 -12.54 -14.29
N PRO A 85 7.27 -12.98 -14.37
CA PRO A 85 6.25 -12.26 -15.12
C PRO A 85 5.90 -10.95 -14.43
N LEU A 86 5.84 -9.88 -15.20
CA LEU A 86 5.35 -8.56 -14.81
C LEU A 86 4.07 -8.25 -15.58
N GLU A 87 3.15 -7.54 -14.94
CA GLU A 87 1.91 -7.11 -15.56
C GLU A 87 2.17 -6.07 -16.66
N ASP A 88 1.24 -5.94 -17.61
CA ASP A 88 1.32 -4.90 -18.65
C ASP A 88 0.94 -3.53 -18.07
N PRO A 89 1.85 -2.54 -18.00
CA PRO A 89 1.54 -1.22 -17.47
C PRO A 89 0.52 -0.43 -18.31
N LYS A 90 0.11 -0.93 -19.49
CA LYS A 90 -1.03 -0.40 -20.25
C LYS A 90 -2.36 -0.98 -19.80
N CYS A 91 -2.38 -2.24 -19.36
CA CYS A 91 -3.59 -2.90 -18.87
C CYS A 91 -3.82 -2.70 -17.37
N THR A 92 -2.75 -2.69 -16.57
CA THR A 92 -2.78 -2.46 -15.12
C THR A 92 -1.81 -1.34 -14.76
N PRO A 93 -2.07 -0.08 -15.14
CA PRO A 93 -1.14 1.04 -14.90
C PRO A 93 -0.89 1.36 -13.41
N GLY A 94 -1.65 0.73 -12.50
CA GLY A 94 -1.71 1.12 -11.08
C GLY A 94 -2.38 2.49 -10.89
N ALA A 95 -2.82 2.77 -9.67
CA ALA A 95 -3.33 4.09 -9.31
C ALA A 95 -3.10 4.40 -7.83
N ILE A 96 -2.86 5.66 -7.50
CA ILE A 96 -2.85 6.13 -6.11
C ILE A 96 -4.27 6.41 -5.63
N SER A 97 -4.53 6.15 -4.35
CA SER A 97 -5.81 6.51 -3.74
C SER A 97 -5.81 7.99 -3.34
N PRO A 98 -6.80 8.79 -3.77
CA PRO A 98 -6.91 10.19 -3.35
C PRO A 98 -7.19 10.34 -1.84
N ALA A 99 -7.67 9.29 -1.18
CA ALA A 99 -7.94 9.30 0.27
C ALA A 99 -6.68 9.07 1.12
N VAL A 100 -5.57 8.65 0.51
CA VAL A 100 -4.30 8.38 1.20
C VAL A 100 -3.29 9.45 0.81
N THR A 101 -2.78 10.16 1.81
CA THR A 101 -1.75 11.18 1.65
C THR A 101 -0.62 10.90 2.63
N GLN A 102 0.58 11.42 2.35
CA GLN A 102 1.71 11.26 3.26
C GLN A 102 1.39 11.77 4.68
N ALA A 103 0.64 12.88 4.77
CA ALA A 103 0.23 13.46 6.06
C ALA A 103 -0.74 12.57 6.87
N ASN A 104 -1.50 11.68 6.23
CA ASN A 104 -2.57 10.92 6.89
C ASN A 104 -2.29 9.43 7.07
N LEU A 105 -1.07 8.97 6.74
CA LEU A 105 -0.68 7.55 6.80
C LEU A 105 -0.97 6.91 8.16
N LYS A 106 -0.74 7.64 9.27
CA LYS A 106 -1.03 7.16 10.63
C LYS A 106 -2.51 6.80 10.85
N SER A 107 -3.42 7.54 10.21
CA SER A 107 -4.88 7.34 10.32
C SER A 107 -5.47 6.46 9.22
N THR A 108 -4.72 6.21 8.14
CA THR A 108 -5.12 5.33 7.04
C THR A 108 -4.32 4.03 7.13
N ILE A 109 -3.22 3.91 6.39
CA ILE A 109 -2.43 2.70 6.19
C ILE A 109 -1.90 2.12 7.51
N CYS A 110 -1.41 2.95 8.42
CA CYS A 110 -0.75 2.53 9.66
C CYS A 110 -1.69 2.43 10.86
N ARG A 111 -3.00 2.61 10.68
CA ARG A 111 -3.95 2.57 11.81
C ARG A 111 -4.11 1.15 12.35
N LYS A 112 -4.27 1.02 13.67
CA LYS A 112 -4.61 -0.27 14.30
C LYS A 112 -5.97 -0.76 13.80
N GLY A 113 -6.07 -2.04 13.45
CA GLY A 113 -7.29 -2.64 12.88
C GLY A 113 -7.37 -2.61 11.35
N GLY A 114 -6.36 -2.03 10.68
CA GLY A 114 -6.21 -2.07 9.22
C GLY A 114 -7.06 -1.04 8.48
N TYR A 115 -6.54 -0.57 7.34
CA TYR A 115 -7.24 0.36 6.45
C TYR A 115 -8.21 -0.35 5.51
N THR A 116 -7.76 -1.50 4.98
CA THR A 116 -8.42 -2.25 3.90
C THR A 116 -9.80 -2.77 4.29
N SER A 117 -10.02 -3.11 5.57
CA SER A 117 -11.32 -3.58 6.07
C SER A 117 -12.47 -2.60 5.81
N GLY A 118 -12.18 -1.29 5.72
CA GLY A 118 -13.19 -0.26 5.45
C GLY A 118 -13.30 0.18 4.00
N ILE A 119 -12.41 -0.26 3.12
CA ILE A 119 -12.34 0.22 1.73
C ILE A 119 -12.31 -0.89 0.69
N ARG A 120 -12.12 -2.14 1.10
CA ARG A 120 -12.11 -3.29 0.19
C ARG A 120 -13.54 -3.55 -0.28
N PRO A 121 -13.81 -3.59 -1.60
CA PRO A 121 -15.11 -4.03 -2.09
C PRO A 121 -15.42 -5.46 -1.64
N SER A 122 -16.68 -5.86 -1.72
CA SER A 122 -17.07 -7.25 -1.45
C SER A 122 -16.31 -8.24 -2.35
N THR A 123 -16.25 -9.50 -1.91
CA THR A 123 -15.67 -10.59 -2.70
C THR A 123 -16.43 -10.83 -4.01
N SER A 124 -17.72 -10.49 -4.08
CA SER A 124 -18.49 -10.55 -5.32
C SER A 124 -18.00 -9.57 -6.38
N VAL A 125 -17.54 -8.38 -5.98
CA VAL A 125 -16.96 -7.37 -6.89
C VAL A 125 -15.53 -7.78 -7.25
N THR A 126 -14.66 -7.91 -6.24
CA THR A 126 -13.24 -8.21 -6.46
C THR A 126 -13.00 -9.56 -7.13
N GLY A 127 -13.83 -10.57 -6.84
CA GLY A 127 -13.76 -11.87 -7.51
C GLY A 127 -14.14 -11.79 -8.99
N LYS A 128 -15.14 -10.98 -9.34
CA LYS A 128 -15.53 -10.79 -10.75
C LYS A 128 -14.47 -10.00 -11.52
N GLU A 129 -13.91 -8.98 -10.90
CA GLU A 129 -12.77 -8.22 -11.47
C GLU A 129 -11.57 -9.14 -11.72
N LYS A 130 -11.25 -10.01 -10.77
CA LYS A 130 -10.16 -11.01 -10.90
C LYS A 130 -10.37 -11.96 -12.07
N GLU A 131 -11.59 -12.47 -12.26
CA GLU A 131 -11.93 -13.36 -13.38
C GLU A 131 -11.77 -12.65 -14.73
N LEU A 132 -12.30 -11.42 -14.85
CA LEU A 132 -12.24 -10.64 -16.10
C LEU A 132 -10.80 -10.20 -16.43
N ASN A 133 -10.00 -9.86 -15.42
CA ASN A 133 -8.60 -9.52 -15.63
C ASN A 133 -7.76 -10.74 -16.01
N ALA A 134 -7.97 -11.90 -15.36
CA ALA A 134 -7.33 -13.14 -15.79
C ALA A 134 -7.64 -13.45 -17.27
N ALA A 135 -8.88 -13.20 -17.71
CA ALA A 135 -9.25 -13.34 -19.12
C ALA A 135 -8.50 -12.35 -20.03
N SER A 136 -8.22 -11.12 -19.60
CA SER A 136 -7.47 -10.15 -20.41
C SER A 136 -6.04 -10.57 -20.69
N TYR A 137 -5.40 -11.30 -19.76
CA TYR A 137 -4.08 -11.91 -19.93
C TYR A 137 -4.12 -13.32 -20.54
N GLY A 138 -5.31 -13.87 -20.81
CA GLY A 138 -5.47 -15.25 -21.26
C GLY A 138 -5.03 -16.30 -20.22
N TYR A 139 -4.97 -15.93 -18.94
CA TYR A 139 -4.54 -16.78 -17.84
C TYR A 139 -5.48 -17.98 -17.66
N LYS A 140 -4.90 -19.18 -17.53
CA LYS A 140 -5.61 -20.47 -17.42
C LYS A 140 -5.33 -21.23 -16.12
N GLY A 141 -4.48 -20.69 -15.25
CA GLY A 141 -4.18 -21.29 -13.95
C GLY A 141 -5.30 -21.09 -12.94
N GLU A 142 -5.08 -21.57 -11.71
CA GLU A 142 -6.02 -21.33 -10.63
C GLU A 142 -6.05 -19.83 -10.30
N LEU A 143 -7.25 -19.26 -10.18
CA LEU A 143 -7.39 -17.84 -9.82
C LEU A 143 -6.84 -17.53 -8.43
N GLY A 144 -6.62 -18.53 -7.57
CA GLY A 144 -5.94 -18.35 -6.29
C GLY A 144 -4.49 -17.91 -6.44
N ASP A 145 -3.82 -18.29 -7.54
CA ASP A 145 -2.40 -18.03 -7.76
C ASP A 145 -2.13 -16.72 -8.51
N ALA A 146 -3.17 -16.09 -9.06
CA ALA A 146 -3.05 -14.79 -9.74
C ALA A 146 -3.09 -13.65 -8.73
N GLU A 147 -2.11 -12.76 -8.73
CA GLU A 147 -2.08 -11.58 -7.83
C GLU A 147 -1.92 -10.28 -8.63
N TYR A 148 -2.30 -9.16 -8.00
CA TYR A 148 -2.43 -7.83 -8.64
C TYR A 148 -1.27 -6.85 -8.34
N ASP A 149 -0.15 -7.32 -7.80
CA ASP A 149 0.80 -6.40 -7.17
C ASP A 149 2.26 -6.69 -7.52
N HIS A 150 2.69 -6.19 -8.69
CA HIS A 150 4.12 -6.01 -8.97
C HIS A 150 4.50 -4.60 -9.45
N LEU A 151 3.56 -3.77 -9.88
CA LEU A 151 3.87 -2.51 -10.58
C LEU A 151 4.00 -1.26 -9.67
N LEU A 152 3.41 -1.25 -8.48
CA LEU A 152 3.53 -0.12 -7.54
C LEU A 152 4.53 -0.40 -6.41
N SER A 153 5.82 -0.27 -6.71
CA SER A 153 6.89 -0.31 -5.71
C SER A 153 7.33 1.10 -5.30
N GLY A 154 6.79 1.60 -4.17
CA GLY A 154 7.42 2.67 -3.37
C GLY A 154 7.00 4.13 -3.64
N VAL A 155 6.11 4.67 -2.79
CA VAL A 155 6.12 6.09 -2.41
C VAL A 155 6.29 6.18 -0.89
N ALA A 156 7.51 5.95 -0.44
CA ALA A 156 7.96 6.32 0.89
C ALA A 156 8.92 7.51 0.72
N THR A 157 8.39 8.72 0.85
CA THR A 157 9.24 9.89 1.04
C THR A 157 9.32 10.11 2.55
N LEU A 158 10.53 9.94 3.11
CA LEU A 158 10.86 10.24 4.51
C LEU A 158 10.57 11.70 4.87
#